data_AF-W4VH69-F1
#
_entry.id   AF-W4VH69-F1
#
_cell.length_a   1.000
_cell.length_b   1.000
_cell.length_c   1.000
_cell.angle_alpha   90.00
_cell.angle_beta   90.00
_cell.angle_gamma   90.00
#
_symmetry.space_group_name_H-M   'P 1'
#
loop_
_entity.id
_entity.type
_entity.pdbx_description
1 polymer ?
#
loop_
_entity_poly.entity_id
_entity_poly.type
_entity_poly.pdbx_seq_one_letter_code
_entity_poly.pdbx_strand_id
1 'polypeptide(L)'
;MIDGFAVALIASVILAVLNAIVKPILVVLTLPITVLTLGLFLFVINGITLWFTQALLGDNFVIEGFGIAIITAVLFSLMNLVINKIIKD
;
A
#
# COMPACT_ATOMS: atom_id res chain seq x y z
N MET A 1 -31.73 -5.66 24.67
CA MET A 1 -30.41 -4.97 24.70
C MET A 1 -29.30 -5.82 25.31
N ILE A 2 -29.62 -6.93 26.00
CA ILE A 2 -28.67 -7.73 26.78
C ILE A 2 -27.99 -8.80 25.91
N ASP A 3 -28.70 -9.33 24.90
CA ASP A 3 -28.17 -10.34 23.99
C ASP A 3 -26.99 -9.82 23.16
N GLY A 4 -27.06 -8.56 22.71
CA GLY A 4 -25.97 -7.92 21.96
C GLY A 4 -24.70 -7.72 22.79
N PHE A 5 -24.83 -7.40 24.09
CA PHE A 5 -23.68 -7.19 24.96
C PHE A 5 -22.98 -8.51 25.29
N ALA A 6 -23.74 -9.56 25.62
CA ALA A 6 -23.18 -10.89 25.86
C ALA A 6 -22.51 -11.48 24.60
N VAL A 7 -23.14 -11.31 23.43
CA VAL A 7 -22.57 -11.73 22.14
C VAL A 7 -21.30 -10.93 21.80
N ALA A 8 -21.27 -9.62 22.03
CA ALA A 8 -20.07 -8.80 21.81
C ALA A 8 -18.91 -9.19 22.71
N LEU A 9 -19.19 -9.53 23.98
CA LEU A 9 -18.17 -9.96 24.94
C LEU A 9 -17.52 -11.28 24.49
N ILE A 10 -18.33 -12.27 24.09
CA ILE A 10 -17.85 -13.55 23.54
C ILE A 10 -17.08 -13.33 22.23
N ALA A 11 -17.61 -12.51 21.31
CA ALA A 11 -16.97 -12.19 20.04
C ALA A 11 -15.61 -11.52 20.24
N SER A 12 -15.47 -10.62 21.23
CA SER A 12 -14.21 -9.93 21.52
C SER A 12 -13.11 -10.89 22.00
N VAL A 13 -13.46 -11.90 22.80
CA VAL A 13 -12.52 -12.94 23.25
C VAL A 13 -12.07 -13.81 22.08
N ILE A 14 -13.00 -14.21 21.21
CA ILE A 14 -12.68 -14.98 20.00
C ILE A 14 -11.78 -14.16 19.07
N LEU A 15 -12.11 -12.89 18.84
CA LEU A 15 -11.30 -11.95 18.05
C LEU A 15 -9.91 -11.76 18.65
N ALA A 16 -9.79 -11.67 19.97
CA ALA A 16 -8.51 -11.53 20.65
C ALA A 16 -7.62 -12.77 20.42
N VAL A 17 -8.17 -13.97 20.57
CA VAL A 17 -7.45 -15.23 20.32
C VAL A 17 -7.06 -15.36 18.85
N LEU A 18 -8.00 -15.07 17.94
CA LEU A 18 -7.75 -15.13 16.50
C LEU A 18 -6.66 -14.15 16.09
N ASN A 19 -6.72 -12.90 16.58
CA ASN A 19 -5.70 -11.89 16.29
C ASN A 19 -4.34 -12.24 16.92
N ALA A 20 -4.31 -12.89 18.08
CA ALA A 20 -3.07 -13.30 18.73
C ALA A 20 -2.34 -14.43 17.97
N ILE A 21 -3.06 -15.27 17.21
CA ILE A 21 -2.49 -16.44 16.52
C ILE A 21 -2.42 -16.25 15.01
N VAL A 22 -3.51 -15.84 14.38
CA VAL A 22 -3.61 -15.71 12.92
C VAL A 22 -2.79 -14.54 12.40
N LYS A 23 -2.85 -13.39 13.09
CA LYS A 23 -2.12 -12.20 12.65
C LYS A 23 -0.60 -12.40 12.57
N PRO A 24 0.10 -12.96 13.58
CA PRO A 24 1.54 -13.21 13.46
C PRO A 24 1.87 -14.26 12.40
N ILE A 25 1.06 -15.31 12.22
CA ILE A 25 1.26 -16.30 11.15
C ILE A 25 1.17 -15.65 9.78
N LEU A 26 0.12 -14.86 9.55
CA LEU A 26 -0.05 -14.12 8.29
C LEU A 26 1.09 -13.13 8.06
N VAL A 27 1.55 -12.43 9.10
CA VAL A 27 2.70 -11.51 9.00
C VAL A 27 3.96 -12.28 8.63
N VAL A 28 4.28 -13.39 9.30
CA VAL A 28 5.46 -14.21 8.99
C VAL A 28 5.39 -14.81 7.58
N LEU A 29 4.19 -15.13 7.08
CA LEU A 29 4.01 -15.66 5.72
C LEU A 29 4.06 -14.57 4.63
N THR A 30 3.60 -13.35 4.95
CA THR A 30 3.63 -12.20 4.05
C THR A 30 4.99 -11.51 4.03
N LEU A 31 5.74 -11.54 5.14
CA LEU A 31 7.10 -11.02 5.26
C LEU A 31 8.04 -11.54 4.15
N PRO A 32 8.15 -12.84 3.87
CA PRO A 32 8.97 -13.36 2.78
C PRO A 32 8.41 -12.99 1.41
N ILE A 33 7.11 -12.75 1.23
CA ILE A 33 6.59 -12.22 -0.03
C ILE A 33 6.99 -10.75 -0.17
N THR A 34 6.84 -9.94 0.87
CA THR A 34 7.26 -8.52 0.90
C THR A 34 8.78 -8.36 0.77
N VAL A 35 9.56 -9.31 1.30
CA VAL A 35 11.02 -9.34 1.23
C VAL A 35 11.51 -9.99 -0.06
N LEU A 36 10.92 -11.07 -0.57
CA LEU A 36 11.22 -11.58 -1.93
C LEU A 36 10.90 -10.53 -2.98
N THR A 37 9.88 -9.72 -2.71
CA THR A 37 9.56 -8.56 -3.52
C THR A 37 10.28 -7.29 -3.07
N LEU A 38 11.15 -7.24 -2.05
CA LEU A 38 11.97 -6.11 -1.52
C LEU A 38 11.41 -4.65 -1.66
N GLY A 39 10.10 -4.43 -1.86
CA GLY A 39 9.61 -3.20 -2.52
C GLY A 39 9.83 -3.12 -4.05
N LEU A 40 10.59 -4.03 -4.65
CA LEU A 40 10.66 -4.38 -6.08
C LEU A 40 9.28 -4.63 -6.74
N PHE A 41 8.30 -5.25 -6.07
CA PHE A 41 6.96 -5.38 -6.68
C PHE A 41 6.25 -4.02 -6.78
N LEU A 42 6.48 -3.13 -5.82
CA LEU A 42 6.04 -1.74 -5.89
C LEU A 42 6.80 -0.99 -7.01
N PHE A 43 8.07 -1.33 -7.23
CA PHE A 43 8.85 -0.82 -8.36
C PHE A 43 8.28 -1.25 -9.71
N VAL A 44 7.88 -2.52 -9.85
CA VAL A 44 7.23 -3.04 -11.05
C VAL A 44 5.88 -2.36 -11.29
N ILE A 45 5.05 -2.21 -10.25
CA ILE A 45 3.78 -1.47 -10.35
C ILE A 45 4.04 -0.03 -10.79
N ASN A 46 4.97 0.69 -10.13
CA ASN A 46 5.29 2.07 -10.47
C ASN A 46 5.84 2.20 -11.89
N GLY A 47 6.68 1.26 -12.35
CA GLY A 47 7.20 1.22 -13.71
C GLY A 47 6.10 0.96 -14.76
N ILE A 48 5.17 0.04 -14.47
CA ILE A 48 3.99 -0.21 -15.32
C ILE A 48 3.10 1.04 -15.38
N THR A 49 2.84 1.69 -14.24
CA THR A 49 2.06 2.93 -14.20
C THR A 49 2.73 4.04 -15.00
N LEU A 50 4.05 4.20 -14.87
CA LEU A 50 4.83 5.18 -15.63
C LEU A 50 4.77 4.92 -17.14
N TRP A 51 4.89 3.66 -17.53
CA TRP A 51 4.80 3.23 -18.91
C TRP A 51 3.41 3.52 -19.49
N PHE A 52 2.34 3.23 -18.74
CA PHE A 52 0.98 3.61 -19.12
C PHE A 52 0.81 5.13 -19.21
N THR A 53 1.32 5.88 -18.25
CA THR A 53 1.25 7.35 -18.24
C THR A 53 1.98 7.95 -19.43
N GLN A 54 3.17 7.45 -19.80
CA GLN A 54 3.89 7.85 -21.01
C GLN A 54 3.13 7.46 -22.28
N ALA A 55 2.55 6.26 -22.32
CA ALA A 55 1.71 5.83 -23.44
C ALA A 55 0.45 6.69 -23.64
N LEU A 56 -0.10 7.24 -22.54
CA LEU A 56 -1.26 8.14 -22.56
C LEU A 56 -0.90 9.61 -22.84
N LEU A 57 0.25 10.11 -22.36
CA LEU A 57 0.66 11.51 -22.49
C LEU A 57 1.52 11.80 -23.74
N GLY A 58 2.01 10.76 -24.44
CA GLY A 58 2.87 10.88 -25.62
C GLY A 58 4.24 11.50 -25.29
N ASP A 59 4.86 12.15 -26.27
CA ASP A 59 6.22 12.73 -26.17
C ASP A 59 6.38 13.82 -25.08
N ASN A 60 5.29 14.25 -24.45
CA ASN A 60 5.30 15.28 -23.41
C ASN A 60 5.69 14.75 -22.02
N PHE A 61 5.88 13.44 -21.86
CA PHE A 61 6.28 12.83 -20.59
C PHE A 61 7.17 11.61 -20.80
N VAL A 62 8.47 11.83 -21.01
CA VAL A 62 9.48 10.78 -21.11
C VAL A 62 10.22 10.65 -19.78
N ILE A 63 10.16 9.47 -19.16
CA ILE A 63 10.99 9.18 -17.98
C ILE A 63 12.10 8.23 -18.39
N GLU A 64 13.29 8.80 -18.62
CA GLU A 64 14.46 8.04 -19.01
C GLU A 64 15.20 7.49 -17.78
N GLY A 65 15.16 6.16 -17.63
CA GLY A 65 16.01 5.44 -16.69
C GLY A 65 15.42 5.24 -15.29
N PHE A 66 15.81 4.12 -14.69
CA PHE A 66 15.38 3.64 -13.37
C PHE A 66 15.59 4.69 -12.26
N GLY A 67 16.70 5.42 -12.30
CA GLY A 67 17.02 6.45 -11.30
C GLY A 67 16.10 7.67 -11.36
N ILE A 68 15.79 8.17 -12.56
CA ILE A 68 14.87 9.31 -12.73
C ILE A 68 13.45 8.91 -12.31
N ALA A 69 13.03 7.67 -12.62
CA ALA A 69 11.73 7.14 -12.20
C ALA A 69 11.55 7.14 -10.67
N ILE A 70 12.59 6.78 -9.90
CA ILE A 70 12.54 6.83 -8.43
C ILE A 70 12.38 8.26 -7.92
N ILE A 71 13.16 9.19 -8.45
CA ILE A 71 13.12 10.60 -8.02
C ILE A 71 11.74 11.20 -8.33
N THR A 72 11.19 10.93 -9.51
CA THR A 72 9.86 11.38 -9.91
C THR A 72 8.75 10.76 -9.04
N ALA A 73 8.83 9.48 -8.72
CA ALA A 73 7.85 8.82 -7.84
C ALA A 73 7.84 9.42 -6.41
N VAL A 74 9.03 9.71 -5.86
CA VAL A 74 9.16 10.38 -4.55
C VAL A 74 8.57 11.79 -4.61
N LEU A 75 8.86 12.54 -5.67
CA LEU A 75 8.33 13.89 -5.87
C LEU A 75 6.79 13.89 -5.98
N PHE A 76 6.21 12.97 -6.74
CA PHE A 76 4.77 12.81 -6.86
C PHE A 76 4.12 12.42 -5.52
N SER A 77 4.73 11.52 -4.75
CA SER A 77 4.25 11.15 -3.41
C SER A 77 4.18 12.39 -2.50
N LEU A 78 5.23 13.21 -2.49
CA LEU A 78 5.27 14.47 -1.74
C LEU A 78 4.18 15.45 -2.21
N MET A 79 4.02 15.64 -3.51
CA MET A 79 2.96 16.50 -4.05
C MET A 79 1.58 15.99 -3.66
N ASN A 80 1.34 14.68 -3.73
CA ASN A 80 0.05 14.09 -3.41
C ASN A 80 -0.26 14.21 -1.91
N LEU A 81 0.75 14.15 -1.03
CA LEU A 81 0.58 14.45 0.39
C LEU A 81 0.13 15.89 0.62
N VAL A 82 0.74 16.86 -0.07
CA VAL A 82 0.38 18.28 0.02
C VAL A 82 -1.02 18.53 -0.55
N ILE A 83 -1.32 17.97 -1.72
CA ILE A 83 -2.62 18.09 -2.39
C ILE A 83 -3.73 17.49 -1.53
N ASN A 84 -3.56 16.28 -1.02
CA ASN A 84 -4.55 15.66 -0.13
C ASN A 84 -4.72 16.44 1.17
N LYS A 85 -3.68 17.10 1.66
CA LYS A 85 -3.81 17.98 2.84
C LYS A 85 -4.66 19.21 2.52
N ILE A 86 -4.48 19.82 1.35
CA ILE A 86 -5.22 21.01 0.91
C ILE A 86 -6.67 20.69 0.52
N ILE A 87 -6.92 19.56 -0.14
CA ILE A 87 -8.26 19.15 -0.58
C ILE A 87 -9.14 18.64 0.58
N LYS A 88 -8.51 18.15 1.66
CA LYS A 88 -9.21 17.55 2.80
C LYS A 88 -9.49 18.55 3.93
N ASP A 89 -9.19 19.83 3.72
CA ASP A 89 -9.69 20.97 4.49
C ASP A 89 -10.91 21.59 3.77
#